data_AF-A0A948BBG3-F1
#
_entry.id   AF-A0A948BBG3-F1
#
_cell.length_a   1.000
_cell.length_b   1.000
_cell.length_c   1.000
_cell.angle_alpha   90.00
_cell.angle_beta   90.00
_cell.angle_gamma   90.00
#
_symmetry.space_group_name_H-M   'P 1'
#
loop_
_entity.id
_entity.type
_entity.pdbx_description
1 polymer ?
#
loop_
_entity_poly.entity_id
_entity_poly.type
_entity_poly.pdbx_seq_one_letter_code
_entity_poly.pdbx_strand_id
1 'polypeptide(L)'
;MKIHYSILIVICFLISNLVGCGGGDDEVPPAKATVTGQVSGTTFIAVDNETGEEYGRDVATGVPKTFQQEVLVGRAYRYYLLEGEVGNYGRLFPIYQDNVNVFTVNLSATGDLGLIKTSTGIGIPANNPLSTSAVSSGGENVDIPSSLSADAYTTSDFIGTWHVSLISSGITPEWCRSTYGIDSAGLATMTENLCSSRSTSVSADSTFSTTPAGVISFSDVVDQAGYMNKDKNAIVSTGTASDATYQKKMFIKKDPAVTFSTDDFAGTWYASFFRTGSAPGWCRSKYTISAVGLAEMTENLCSDGSTVLLPETTLTLSSDGIVTAIGGQGYMAPDKNLMILTGDIAGVYQISAFTRVDGAVTFSVGADLAGTWYASTIFVGTQSQWCRSKYVVDSGGIATMAENFCSNGSNDVGPDFTLSISSEGKVTAAELADQVGYMNVSKDTIYATSTSGGKYQFITFNR
;
A
#
# COMPACT_ATOMS: atom_id res chain seq x y z
N MET A 1 -20.58 -5.50 -62.98
CA MET A 1 -21.19 -6.66 -62.28
C MET A 1 -21.04 -6.36 -60.79
N LYS A 2 -22.10 -5.91 -60.09
CA LYS A 2 -22.97 -6.74 -59.21
C LYS A 2 -22.15 -7.70 -58.33
N ILE A 3 -22.30 -7.73 -56.99
CA ILE A 3 -23.48 -7.42 -56.15
C ILE A 3 -23.14 -6.45 -54.99
N HIS A 4 -24.11 -5.66 -54.51
CA HIS A 4 -24.01 -4.88 -53.26
C HIS A 4 -24.37 -5.73 -52.04
N TYR A 5 -23.72 -5.51 -50.90
CA TYR A 5 -24.36 -5.69 -49.60
C TYR A 5 -24.07 -4.50 -48.68
N SER A 6 -25.08 -3.64 -48.53
CA SER A 6 -25.16 -2.69 -47.43
C SER A 6 -25.83 -3.41 -46.25
N ILE A 7 -25.19 -3.42 -45.08
CA ILE A 7 -25.87 -3.77 -43.82
C ILE A 7 -25.68 -2.60 -42.85
N LEU A 8 -26.75 -1.81 -42.73
CA LEU A 8 -26.93 -0.82 -41.68
C LEU A 8 -27.52 -1.56 -40.47
N ILE A 9 -26.82 -1.59 -39.34
CA ILE A 9 -27.38 -2.06 -38.06
C ILE A 9 -27.43 -0.86 -37.12
N VAL A 10 -28.62 -0.25 -37.10
CA VAL A 10 -29.07 0.61 -35.99
C VAL A 10 -29.67 -0.31 -34.95
N ILE A 11 -29.09 -0.35 -33.74
CA ILE A 11 -29.73 -0.99 -32.58
C ILE A 11 -30.17 0.10 -31.62
N CYS A 12 -31.48 0.33 -31.59
CA CYS A 12 -32.13 1.04 -30.51
C CYS A 12 -32.50 0.02 -29.42
N PHE A 13 -32.00 0.22 -28.20
CA PHE A 13 -32.76 -0.04 -26.98
C PHE A 13 -33.28 1.35 -26.57
N LEU A 14 -34.49 1.78 -26.93
CA LEU A 14 -35.81 1.14 -26.78
C LEU A 14 -36.17 1.00 -25.29
N ILE A 15 -36.64 2.12 -24.74
CA ILE A 15 -37.16 2.29 -23.39
C ILE A 15 -38.34 1.35 -23.19
N SER A 16 -38.23 0.40 -22.27
CA SER A 16 -39.32 -0.51 -21.89
C SER A 16 -40.34 0.19 -20.98
N ASN A 17 -41.13 1.11 -21.57
CA ASN A 17 -42.35 1.64 -20.94
C ASN A 17 -43.41 0.52 -20.87
N LEU A 18 -43.30 -0.32 -19.84
CA LEU A 18 -44.24 -1.39 -19.56
C LEU A 18 -45.47 -0.78 -18.88
N VAL A 19 -46.50 -0.44 -19.66
CA VAL A 19 -47.76 0.12 -19.15
C VAL A 19 -48.57 -0.96 -18.44
N GLY A 20 -48.16 -1.27 -17.20
CA GLY A 20 -48.89 -2.10 -16.26
C GLY A 20 -50.09 -1.34 -15.70
N CYS A 21 -51.22 -1.34 -16.41
CA CYS A 21 -52.46 -0.76 -15.92
C CYS A 21 -53.08 -1.65 -14.83
N GLY A 22 -52.75 -1.39 -13.56
CA GLY A 22 -53.35 -2.11 -12.43
C GLY A 22 -53.12 -1.43 -11.08
N GLY A 23 -54.20 -0.89 -10.50
CA GLY A 23 -54.30 -0.57 -9.07
C GLY A 23 -53.20 0.33 -8.50
N GLY A 24 -53.17 1.61 -8.89
CA GLY A 24 -52.30 2.59 -8.24
C GLY A 24 -52.81 2.94 -6.84
N ASP A 25 -52.26 2.28 -5.82
CA ASP A 25 -52.00 2.95 -4.55
C ASP A 25 -50.87 3.95 -4.82
N ASP A 26 -51.17 5.25 -4.78
CA ASP A 26 -50.19 6.32 -4.97
C ASP A 26 -49.24 6.40 -3.75
N GLU A 27 -48.28 5.48 -3.66
CA GLU A 27 -47.16 5.59 -2.72
C GLU A 27 -46.38 6.87 -3.03
N VAL A 28 -46.62 7.90 -2.22
CA VAL A 28 -45.88 9.17 -2.26
C VAL A 28 -44.39 8.84 -2.10
N PRO A 29 -43.52 9.17 -3.09
CA PRO A 29 -42.12 8.79 -3.04
C PRO A 29 -41.46 9.27 -1.74
N PRO A 30 -40.65 8.41 -1.08
CA PRO A 30 -40.09 8.74 0.22
C PRO A 30 -39.24 10.00 0.12
N ALA A 31 -39.46 10.93 1.05
CA ALA A 31 -38.82 12.24 1.04
C ALA A 31 -37.30 12.09 1.04
N LYS A 32 -36.62 12.87 0.19
CA LYS A 32 -35.17 12.88 0.05
C LYS A 32 -34.55 14.14 0.63
N ALA A 33 -33.28 14.03 1.01
CA ALA A 33 -32.37 15.12 1.28
C ALA A 33 -31.12 14.96 0.39
N THR A 34 -30.32 16.02 0.27
CA THR A 34 -29.11 16.03 -0.54
C THR A 34 -27.91 16.42 0.31
N VAL A 35 -26.88 15.59 0.33
CA VAL A 35 -25.60 15.88 0.97
C VAL A 35 -24.60 16.27 -0.12
N THR A 36 -23.94 17.39 0.07
CA THR A 36 -22.97 17.98 -0.86
C THR A 36 -21.67 18.31 -0.13
N GLY A 37 -20.61 18.56 -0.89
CA GLY A 37 -19.34 19.03 -0.34
C GLY A 37 -18.22 18.98 -1.37
N GLN A 38 -16.99 19.23 -0.89
CA GLN A 38 -15.76 19.19 -1.67
C GLN A 38 -14.79 18.17 -1.07
N VAL A 39 -13.98 17.52 -1.92
CA VAL A 39 -13.09 16.42 -1.49
C VAL A 39 -11.75 16.44 -2.22
N SER A 40 -10.71 15.93 -1.56
CA SER A 40 -9.46 15.49 -2.19
C SER A 40 -9.68 14.23 -3.06
N GLY A 41 -10.47 13.30 -2.50
CA GLY A 41 -10.71 11.93 -2.96
C GLY A 41 -11.46 11.78 -4.28
N THR A 42 -11.96 10.58 -4.56
CA THR A 42 -12.80 10.34 -5.74
C THR A 42 -14.27 10.26 -5.40
N THR A 43 -14.65 9.69 -4.26
CA THR A 43 -16.01 9.18 -4.11
C THR A 43 -16.54 9.35 -2.69
N PHE A 44 -17.76 9.85 -2.56
CA PHE A 44 -18.49 9.93 -1.28
C PHE A 44 -19.49 8.78 -1.21
N ILE A 45 -19.52 8.05 -0.10
CA ILE A 45 -20.38 6.87 0.09
C ILE A 45 -21.29 7.11 1.30
N ALA A 46 -22.60 6.93 1.10
CA ALA A 46 -23.61 6.87 2.16
C ALA A 46 -23.95 5.41 2.48
N VAL A 47 -23.84 5.06 3.75
CA VAL A 47 -24.12 3.74 4.31
C VAL A 47 -25.28 3.86 5.28
N ASP A 48 -26.29 3.02 5.11
CA ASP A 48 -27.41 2.94 6.03
C ASP A 48 -26.95 2.34 7.37
N ASN A 49 -27.21 3.04 8.48
CA ASN A 49 -26.66 2.65 9.78
C ASN A 49 -27.40 1.48 10.45
N GLU A 50 -28.65 1.22 10.07
CA GLU A 50 -29.47 0.14 10.64
C GLU A 50 -29.20 -1.20 9.93
N THR A 51 -29.15 -1.18 8.61
CA THR A 51 -28.90 -2.39 7.79
C THR A 51 -27.42 -2.70 7.62
N GLY A 52 -26.54 -1.70 7.68
CA GLY A 52 -25.13 -1.84 7.36
C GLY A 52 -24.81 -1.85 5.86
N GLU A 53 -25.82 -1.78 5.00
CA GLU A 53 -25.65 -1.78 3.55
C GLU A 53 -25.24 -0.41 3.00
N GLU A 54 -24.63 -0.42 1.81
CA GLU A 54 -24.45 0.82 1.05
C GLU A 54 -25.81 1.33 0.55
N TYR A 55 -26.16 2.55 0.94
CA TYR A 55 -27.33 3.24 0.42
C TYR A 55 -27.06 3.84 -0.98
N GLY A 56 -25.83 4.33 -1.20
CA GLY A 56 -25.35 4.75 -2.51
C GLY A 56 -24.01 5.49 -2.42
N ARG A 57 -23.39 5.69 -3.58
CA ARG A 57 -22.16 6.46 -3.74
C ARG A 57 -22.25 7.47 -4.88
N ASP A 58 -21.54 8.58 -4.75
CA ASP A 58 -21.37 9.60 -5.78
C ASP A 58 -19.88 9.86 -6.06
N VAL A 59 -19.53 9.98 -7.34
CA VAL A 59 -18.15 10.18 -7.80
C VAL A 59 -17.91 11.68 -7.99
N ALA A 60 -17.13 12.27 -7.10
CA ALA A 60 -16.83 13.68 -7.06
C ALA A 60 -16.10 14.15 -8.33
N THR A 61 -16.66 15.15 -9.01
CA THR A 61 -16.15 15.67 -10.29
C THR A 61 -15.83 17.17 -10.22
N GLY A 62 -15.04 17.67 -11.17
CA GLY A 62 -14.65 19.07 -11.25
C GLY A 62 -13.33 19.42 -10.53
N VAL A 63 -13.03 20.73 -10.48
CA VAL A 63 -11.86 21.30 -9.79
C VAL A 63 -12.30 22.60 -9.09
N PRO A 64 -12.37 22.66 -7.74
CA PRO A 64 -12.25 21.53 -6.81
C PRO A 64 -13.30 20.45 -7.08
N LYS A 65 -13.02 19.20 -6.71
CA LYS A 65 -13.98 18.11 -6.88
C LYS A 65 -15.15 18.29 -5.93
N THR A 66 -16.37 18.27 -6.48
CA THR A 66 -17.63 18.34 -5.74
C THR A 66 -18.42 17.04 -5.88
N PHE A 67 -19.08 16.61 -4.81
CA PHE A 67 -20.03 15.49 -4.81
C PHE A 67 -21.45 15.97 -4.45
N GLN A 68 -22.45 15.19 -4.84
CA GLN A 68 -23.88 15.39 -4.55
C GLN A 68 -24.59 14.03 -4.36
N GLN A 69 -24.65 13.56 -3.11
CA GLN A 69 -25.32 12.31 -2.75
C GLN A 69 -26.75 12.57 -2.26
N GLU A 70 -27.76 11.94 -2.86
CA GLU A 70 -29.10 11.91 -2.28
C GLU A 70 -29.22 10.84 -1.18
N VAL A 71 -30.03 11.08 -0.15
CA VAL A 71 -30.36 10.14 0.92
C VAL A 71 -31.84 10.24 1.32
N LEU A 72 -32.44 9.18 1.89
CA LEU A 72 -33.81 9.24 2.42
C LEU A 72 -33.86 9.98 3.77
N VAL A 73 -34.93 10.75 3.95
CA VAL A 73 -35.32 11.37 5.21
C VAL A 73 -35.89 10.33 6.18
N GLY A 74 -35.67 10.54 7.48
CA GLY A 74 -36.08 9.64 8.55
C GLY A 74 -35.09 8.52 8.86
N ARG A 75 -33.91 8.53 8.22
CA ARG A 75 -32.86 7.50 8.39
C ARG A 75 -31.56 8.05 8.95
N ALA A 76 -30.77 7.15 9.54
CA ALA A 76 -29.43 7.39 10.05
C ALA A 76 -28.38 6.81 9.10
N TYR A 77 -27.36 7.61 8.75
CA TYR A 77 -26.30 7.22 7.84
C TYR A 77 -24.92 7.36 8.48
N ARG A 78 -24.03 6.43 8.14
CA ARG A 78 -22.58 6.66 8.20
C ARG A 78 -22.14 7.16 6.83
N TYR A 79 -21.28 8.17 6.80
CA TYR A 79 -20.66 8.62 5.56
C TYR A 79 -19.19 8.21 5.52
N TYR A 80 -18.71 7.82 4.35
CA TYR A 80 -17.31 7.48 4.13
C TYR A 80 -16.81 8.21 2.88
N LEU A 81 -15.53 8.60 2.87
CA LEU A 81 -14.83 8.97 1.65
C LEU A 81 -14.01 7.78 1.17
N LEU A 82 -14.13 7.45 -0.12
CA LEU A 82 -13.27 6.49 -0.80
C LEU A 82 -12.33 7.24 -1.76
N GLU A 83 -11.02 7.13 -1.54
CA GLU A 83 -9.99 7.76 -2.37
C GLU A 83 -9.37 6.73 -3.34
N GLY A 84 -9.87 6.61 -4.58
CA GLY A 84 -9.14 5.84 -5.63
C GLY A 84 -9.91 5.26 -6.85
N GLU A 85 -11.20 5.50 -7.03
CA GLU A 85 -12.12 4.56 -7.73
C GLU A 85 -11.88 4.17 -9.21
N VAL A 86 -11.08 4.88 -10.01
CA VAL A 86 -10.99 4.56 -11.45
C VAL A 86 -9.99 3.43 -11.69
N GLY A 87 -10.51 2.20 -11.73
CA GLY A 87 -9.73 0.98 -12.02
C GLY A 87 -8.78 0.54 -10.90
N ASN A 88 -8.83 1.20 -9.74
CA ASN A 88 -7.92 1.00 -8.64
C ASN A 88 -8.64 0.85 -7.30
N TYR A 89 -7.96 0.21 -6.35
CA TYR A 89 -8.45 0.08 -4.99
C TYR A 89 -8.43 1.44 -4.30
N GLY A 90 -9.46 1.74 -3.52
CA GLY A 90 -9.63 3.01 -2.82
C GLY A 90 -9.44 2.88 -1.31
N ARG A 91 -8.91 3.91 -0.66
CA ARG A 91 -8.81 3.95 0.81
C ARG A 91 -10.06 4.55 1.43
N LEU A 92 -10.60 3.88 2.44
CA LEU A 92 -11.85 4.25 3.10
C LEU A 92 -11.61 5.09 4.36
N PHE A 93 -12.20 6.29 4.41
CA PHE A 93 -12.14 7.20 5.55
C PHE A 93 -13.56 7.42 6.11
N PRO A 94 -13.90 6.93 7.32
CA PRO A 94 -15.17 7.26 7.95
C PRO A 94 -15.22 8.76 8.27
N ILE A 95 -16.35 9.40 7.99
CA ILE A 95 -16.51 10.85 8.15
C ILE A 95 -17.06 11.15 9.54
N TYR A 96 -16.31 11.97 10.29
CA TYR A 96 -16.53 12.27 11.70
C TYR A 96 -16.69 13.77 11.93
N GLN A 97 -17.64 14.12 12.80
CA GLN A 97 -17.73 15.42 13.46
C GLN A 97 -17.57 15.18 14.97
N ASP A 98 -16.49 15.70 15.56
CA ASP A 98 -16.10 15.40 16.94
C ASP A 98 -16.04 13.87 17.19
N ASN A 99 -16.92 13.31 18.03
CA ASN A 99 -17.07 11.87 18.25
C ASN A 99 -18.36 11.29 17.64
N VAL A 100 -18.86 11.87 16.56
CA VAL A 100 -20.09 11.45 15.85
C VAL A 100 -19.77 11.14 14.40
N ASN A 101 -20.08 9.93 13.95
CA ASN A 101 -20.04 9.53 12.54
C ASN A 101 -21.38 8.98 12.02
N VAL A 102 -22.39 8.88 12.90
CA VAL A 102 -23.77 8.54 12.52
C VAL A 102 -24.61 9.82 12.47
N PHE A 103 -25.18 10.12 11.31
CA PHE A 103 -25.95 11.33 11.06
C PHE A 103 -27.38 10.98 10.64
N THR A 104 -28.36 11.34 11.48
CA THR A 104 -29.79 11.14 11.20
C THR A 104 -30.34 12.33 10.44
N VAL A 105 -30.91 12.09 9.26
CA VAL A 105 -31.43 13.13 8.37
C VAL A 105 -32.94 13.22 8.54
N ASN A 106 -33.40 14.20 9.31
CA ASN A 106 -34.76 14.32 9.83
C ASN A 106 -35.74 15.07 8.91
N LEU A 107 -35.24 15.89 7.97
CA LEU A 107 -36.05 16.69 7.05
C LEU A 107 -35.41 16.76 5.66
N SER A 108 -36.23 17.00 4.63
CA SER A 108 -35.74 17.34 3.28
C SER A 108 -34.98 18.66 3.31
N ALA A 109 -33.68 18.59 3.09
CA ALA A 109 -32.79 19.75 3.03
C ALA A 109 -31.58 19.46 2.13
N THR A 110 -30.85 20.51 1.77
CA THR A 110 -29.49 20.40 1.23
C THR A 110 -28.51 20.69 2.36
N GLY A 111 -27.68 19.71 2.72
CA GLY A 111 -26.52 19.89 3.59
C GLY A 111 -25.25 20.02 2.78
N ASP A 112 -24.40 20.98 3.12
CA ASP A 112 -23.05 21.12 2.56
C ASP A 112 -22.01 20.85 3.66
N LEU A 113 -21.19 19.82 3.48
CA LEU A 113 -20.10 19.44 4.39
C LEU A 113 -18.84 20.31 4.19
N GLY A 114 -18.81 21.15 3.16
CA GLY A 114 -17.63 21.92 2.75
C GLY A 114 -16.49 20.98 2.32
N LEU A 115 -15.25 21.42 2.48
CA LEU A 115 -14.07 20.60 2.18
C LEU A 115 -13.84 19.53 3.26
N ILE A 116 -13.98 18.26 2.90
CA ILE A 116 -13.64 17.13 3.76
C ILE A 116 -12.13 16.87 3.71
N LYS A 117 -11.49 16.77 4.89
CA LYS A 117 -10.04 16.54 5.04
C LYS A 117 -9.77 15.13 5.56
N THR A 118 -8.86 14.39 4.91
CA THR A 118 -8.50 12.99 5.22
C THR A 118 -7.13 12.81 5.89
N SER A 119 -6.55 13.88 6.44
CA SER A 119 -5.18 13.91 6.97
C SER A 119 -4.94 13.17 8.31
N THR A 120 -5.97 12.53 8.87
CA THR A 120 -5.91 11.86 10.18
C THR A 120 -6.44 10.42 10.17
N GLY A 121 -6.69 9.83 8.99
CA GLY A 121 -7.30 8.50 8.86
C GLY A 121 -8.84 8.50 9.01
N ILE A 122 -9.42 9.65 9.34
CA ILE A 122 -10.86 9.94 9.30
C ILE A 122 -11.11 11.14 8.37
N GLY A 123 -12.32 11.26 7.84
CA GLY A 123 -12.76 12.43 7.07
C GLY A 123 -13.36 13.49 7.99
N ILE A 124 -12.77 14.68 8.08
CA ILE A 124 -13.30 15.79 8.88
C ILE A 124 -13.91 16.83 7.94
N PRO A 125 -15.23 17.11 8.00
CA PRO A 125 -15.87 18.12 7.17
C PRO A 125 -15.52 19.54 7.64
N ALA A 126 -15.48 20.51 6.72
CA ALA A 126 -15.22 21.91 7.06
C ALA A 126 -16.46 22.59 7.68
N ASN A 127 -17.65 22.16 7.27
CA ASN A 127 -18.92 22.58 7.84
C ASN A 127 -19.43 21.48 8.78
N ASN A 128 -19.77 21.82 10.03
CA ASN A 128 -20.30 20.84 10.97
C ASN A 128 -21.72 20.39 10.54
N PRO A 129 -21.96 19.11 10.18
CA PRO A 129 -23.27 18.66 9.71
C PRO A 129 -24.38 18.85 10.74
N LEU A 130 -24.06 18.70 12.03
CA LEU A 130 -24.98 18.86 13.17
C LEU A 130 -25.40 20.32 13.42
N SER A 131 -24.80 21.29 12.71
CA SER A 131 -25.29 22.68 12.67
C SER A 131 -26.50 22.86 11.75
N THR A 132 -26.79 21.88 10.88
CA THR A 132 -27.96 21.89 9.98
C THR A 132 -29.19 21.43 10.74
N SER A 133 -30.26 22.24 10.79
CA SER A 133 -31.49 21.91 11.53
C SER A 133 -32.23 20.66 11.02
N ALA A 134 -31.86 20.14 9.85
CA ALA A 134 -32.36 18.89 9.28
C ALA A 134 -31.55 17.65 9.70
N VAL A 135 -30.44 17.79 10.43
CA VAL A 135 -29.54 16.70 10.81
C VAL A 135 -29.39 16.62 12.34
N SER A 136 -29.38 15.41 12.89
CA SER A 136 -29.06 15.16 14.30
C SER A 136 -28.03 14.04 14.43
N SER A 137 -27.37 13.97 15.59
CA SER A 137 -26.44 12.87 15.89
C SER A 137 -27.21 11.57 16.14
N GLY A 138 -26.74 10.48 15.54
CA GLY A 138 -27.07 9.10 15.91
C GLY A 138 -26.01 8.45 16.81
N GLY A 139 -24.96 9.18 17.20
CA GLY A 139 -23.84 8.70 17.99
C GLY A 139 -22.62 8.27 17.17
N GLU A 140 -21.84 7.36 17.75
CA GLU A 140 -20.68 6.73 17.13
C GLU A 140 -20.99 5.28 16.77
N ASN A 141 -20.54 4.85 15.58
CA ASN A 141 -20.53 3.47 15.14
C ASN A 141 -19.22 3.21 14.38
N VAL A 142 -18.28 2.54 15.03
CA VAL A 142 -16.94 2.25 14.48
C VAL A 142 -16.92 1.12 13.44
N ASP A 143 -18.02 0.40 13.25
CA ASP A 143 -18.08 -0.72 12.31
C ASP A 143 -17.94 -0.23 10.87
N ILE A 144 -17.19 -0.99 10.06
CA ILE A 144 -17.10 -0.81 8.61
C ILE A 144 -17.99 -1.88 7.93
N PRO A 145 -18.93 -1.50 7.04
CA PRO A 145 -19.71 -2.42 6.25
C PRO A 145 -18.89 -3.49 5.54
N SER A 146 -19.42 -4.71 5.44
CA SER A 146 -18.83 -5.79 4.64
C SER A 146 -18.68 -5.42 3.16
N SER A 147 -19.58 -4.59 2.63
CA SER A 147 -19.53 -4.00 1.28
C SER A 147 -18.34 -3.06 1.05
N LEU A 148 -17.73 -2.55 2.13
CA LEU A 148 -16.59 -1.64 2.10
C LEU A 148 -15.34 -2.22 2.80
N SER A 149 -15.48 -3.32 3.54
CA SER A 149 -14.39 -3.92 4.32
C SER A 149 -13.45 -4.80 3.51
N ALA A 150 -13.78 -5.11 2.25
CA ALA A 150 -12.93 -5.91 1.36
C ALA A 150 -11.57 -5.22 1.10
N ASP A 151 -11.60 -3.90 0.89
CA ASP A 151 -10.42 -3.04 0.72
C ASP A 151 -9.85 -2.50 2.05
N ALA A 152 -10.53 -2.74 3.18
CA ALA A 152 -10.11 -2.23 4.49
C ALA A 152 -9.16 -3.20 5.20
N TYR A 153 -8.24 -2.65 5.99
CA TYR A 153 -7.31 -3.42 6.81
C TYR A 153 -7.82 -3.63 8.24
N THR A 154 -7.63 -4.85 8.77
CA THR A 154 -8.08 -5.29 10.09
C THR A 154 -6.99 -6.08 10.81
N THR A 155 -7.08 -6.21 12.14
CA THR A 155 -6.13 -7.04 12.92
C THR A 155 -6.18 -8.51 12.49
N SER A 156 -7.33 -9.00 11.99
CA SER A 156 -7.47 -10.35 11.44
C SER A 156 -6.62 -10.60 10.18
N ASP A 157 -6.24 -9.57 9.43
CA ASP A 157 -5.36 -9.72 8.26
C ASP A 157 -3.93 -10.13 8.67
N PHE A 158 -3.52 -9.87 9.92
CA PHE A 158 -2.25 -10.36 10.45
C PHE A 158 -2.24 -11.86 10.75
N ILE A 159 -3.40 -12.53 10.90
CA ILE A 159 -3.44 -13.93 11.39
C ILE A 159 -2.59 -14.84 10.51
N GLY A 160 -1.67 -15.59 11.13
CA GLY A 160 -0.82 -16.58 10.46
C GLY A 160 0.65 -16.51 10.87
N THR A 161 1.50 -17.15 10.06
CA THR A 161 2.96 -17.10 10.21
C THR A 161 3.55 -16.06 9.27
N TRP A 162 4.48 -15.24 9.76
CA TRP A 162 5.21 -14.23 8.98
C TRP A 162 6.72 -14.44 9.12
N HIS A 163 7.40 -14.48 7.98
CA HIS A 163 8.85 -14.48 7.92
C HIS A 163 9.37 -13.06 7.71
N VAL A 164 10.38 -12.67 8.49
CA VAL A 164 10.84 -11.28 8.58
C VAL A 164 12.30 -11.20 8.20
N SER A 165 12.60 -10.26 7.31
CA SER A 165 13.96 -9.85 6.95
C SER A 165 14.20 -8.43 7.45
N LEU A 166 15.22 -8.27 8.27
CA LEU A 166 15.60 -7.02 8.92
C LEU A 166 16.98 -6.57 8.44
N ILE A 167 17.10 -5.28 8.13
CA ILE A 167 18.39 -4.59 8.01
C ILE A 167 18.44 -3.43 9.02
N SER A 168 19.61 -3.16 9.56
CA SER A 168 19.83 -2.01 10.44
C SER A 168 20.96 -1.09 9.97
N SER A 169 20.92 0.16 10.47
CA SER A 169 21.86 1.24 10.18
C SER A 169 22.04 2.13 11.41
N GLY A 170 23.15 2.86 11.50
CA GLY A 170 23.52 3.63 12.69
C GLY A 170 24.59 2.92 13.50
N ILE A 171 24.37 2.74 14.81
CA ILE A 171 25.38 2.27 15.77
C ILE A 171 25.69 0.78 15.59
N THR A 172 24.64 -0.05 15.49
CA THR A 172 24.76 -1.52 15.40
C THR A 172 24.23 -2.01 14.04
N PRO A 173 24.96 -1.81 12.92
CA PRO A 173 24.56 -2.35 11.62
C PRO A 173 24.68 -3.88 11.64
N GLU A 174 23.58 -4.56 11.35
CA GLU A 174 23.46 -6.01 11.20
C GLU A 174 22.28 -6.34 10.27
N TRP A 175 22.17 -7.61 9.88
CA TRP A 175 20.92 -8.17 9.39
C TRP A 175 20.35 -9.16 10.40
N CYS A 176 19.02 -9.32 10.41
CA CYS A 176 18.35 -10.43 11.11
C CYS A 176 17.32 -11.11 10.20
N ARG A 177 17.05 -12.38 10.49
CA ARG A 177 15.90 -13.14 10.00
C ARG A 177 15.12 -13.67 11.19
N SER A 178 13.80 -13.52 11.17
CA SER A 178 12.94 -13.93 12.29
C SER A 178 11.63 -14.53 11.77
N THR A 179 11.02 -15.42 12.54
CA THR A 179 9.67 -15.95 12.24
C THR A 179 8.73 -15.56 13.38
N TYR A 180 7.59 -14.96 13.04
CA TYR A 180 6.52 -14.62 13.97
C TYR A 180 5.28 -15.45 13.69
N GLY A 181 4.60 -15.90 14.75
CA GLY A 181 3.18 -16.27 14.68
C GLY A 181 2.35 -15.10 15.22
N ILE A 182 1.27 -14.72 14.52
CA ILE A 182 0.35 -13.66 14.96
C ILE A 182 -1.06 -14.23 15.10
N ASP A 183 -1.71 -13.97 16.24
CA ASP A 183 -3.06 -14.41 16.54
C ASP A 183 -4.17 -13.40 16.13
N SER A 184 -5.43 -13.72 16.44
CA SER A 184 -6.59 -12.89 16.12
C SER A 184 -6.73 -11.62 16.98
N ALA A 185 -5.98 -11.51 18.08
CA ALA A 185 -5.86 -10.27 18.86
C ALA A 185 -4.69 -9.38 18.38
N GLY A 186 -3.92 -9.84 17.39
CA GLY A 186 -2.73 -9.18 16.89
C GLY A 186 -1.50 -9.43 17.74
N LEU A 187 -1.52 -10.38 18.68
CA LEU A 187 -0.35 -10.73 19.48
C LEU A 187 0.65 -11.49 18.60
N ALA A 188 1.79 -10.85 18.32
CA ALA A 188 2.87 -11.38 17.51
C ALA A 188 3.98 -11.96 18.39
N THR A 189 4.06 -13.28 18.45
CA THR A 189 5.11 -14.04 19.15
C THR A 189 6.24 -14.38 18.18
N MET A 190 7.46 -13.92 18.48
CA MET A 190 8.66 -14.31 17.74
C MET A 190 9.06 -15.74 18.14
N THR A 191 8.99 -16.68 17.20
CA THR A 191 9.30 -18.10 17.40
C THR A 191 10.73 -18.46 17.03
N GLU A 192 11.33 -17.72 16.08
CA GLU A 192 12.69 -17.92 15.60
C GLU A 192 13.38 -16.57 15.42
N ASN A 193 14.69 -16.51 15.68
CA ASN A 193 15.54 -15.38 15.32
C ASN A 193 16.96 -15.85 14.96
N LEU A 194 17.58 -15.18 13.99
CA LEU A 194 18.99 -15.33 13.63
C LEU A 194 19.51 -14.01 13.06
N CYS A 195 20.43 -13.36 13.77
CA CYS A 195 21.13 -12.16 13.32
C CYS A 195 22.57 -12.44 12.86
N SER A 196 23.18 -11.55 12.08
CA SER A 196 24.60 -11.66 11.67
C SER A 196 25.58 -11.65 12.85
N SER A 197 25.18 -11.02 13.96
CA SER A 197 25.82 -11.11 15.28
C SER A 197 25.81 -12.52 15.90
N ARG A 198 25.16 -13.49 15.24
CA ARG A 198 24.84 -14.85 15.73
C ARG A 198 23.93 -14.88 16.95
N SER A 199 23.27 -13.75 17.26
CA SER A 199 22.16 -13.74 18.21
C SER A 199 21.01 -14.61 17.69
N THR A 200 20.51 -15.50 18.54
CA THR A 200 19.27 -16.25 18.34
C THR A 200 18.24 -15.93 19.43
N SER A 201 18.41 -14.82 20.15
CA SER A 201 17.46 -14.36 21.16
C SER A 201 16.18 -13.89 20.50
N VAL A 202 15.05 -14.45 20.92
CA VAL A 202 13.72 -13.92 20.56
C VAL A 202 13.39 -12.68 21.39
N SER A 203 12.58 -11.78 20.84
CA SER A 203 12.05 -10.62 21.59
C SER A 203 10.97 -11.06 22.58
N ALA A 204 10.49 -10.12 23.40
CA ALA A 204 9.16 -10.23 23.98
C ALA A 204 8.09 -10.22 22.87
N ASP A 205 6.87 -10.66 23.19
CA ASP A 205 5.72 -10.52 22.31
C ASP A 205 5.37 -9.05 22.06
N SER A 206 4.81 -8.75 20.88
CA SER A 206 4.34 -7.41 20.51
C SER A 206 2.91 -7.47 19.99
N THR A 207 2.02 -6.60 20.45
CA THR A 207 0.70 -6.43 19.83
C THR A 207 0.84 -5.56 18.59
N PHE A 208 0.44 -6.10 17.45
CA PHE A 208 0.29 -5.38 16.20
C PHE A 208 -1.15 -4.86 16.11
N SER A 209 -1.32 -3.61 15.70
CA SER A 209 -2.63 -3.05 15.36
C SER A 209 -2.56 -2.33 14.03
N THR A 210 -3.68 -2.25 13.30
CA THR A 210 -3.77 -1.54 12.02
C THR A 210 -4.95 -0.59 11.99
N THR A 211 -4.80 0.49 11.24
CA THR A 211 -5.91 1.36 10.83
C THR A 211 -6.59 0.79 9.57
N PRO A 212 -7.83 1.18 9.24
CA PRO A 212 -8.49 0.78 7.99
C PRO A 212 -7.71 1.16 6.72
N ALA A 213 -6.80 2.14 6.80
CA ALA A 213 -5.91 2.58 5.73
C ALA A 213 -4.55 1.83 5.69
N GLY A 214 -4.40 0.71 6.42
CA GLY A 214 -3.23 -0.17 6.33
C GLY A 214 -1.99 0.30 7.09
N VAL A 215 -2.08 1.41 7.85
CA VAL A 215 -1.01 1.88 8.74
C VAL A 215 -0.96 1.01 9.99
N ILE A 216 0.20 0.43 10.27
CA ILE A 216 0.46 -0.54 11.33
C ILE A 216 1.28 0.09 12.45
N SER A 217 0.89 -0.15 13.71
CA SER A 217 1.71 0.15 14.90
C SER A 217 2.08 -1.11 15.69
N PHE A 218 3.17 -1.02 16.46
CA PHE A 218 3.80 -2.14 17.17
C PHE A 218 3.98 -1.74 18.65
N SER A 219 3.57 -2.57 19.60
CA SER A 219 3.60 -2.20 21.03
C SER A 219 4.99 -2.26 21.68
N ASP A 220 5.95 -2.97 21.07
CA ASP A 220 7.31 -3.18 21.60
C ASP A 220 8.27 -2.01 21.28
N VAL A 221 8.01 -1.24 20.22
CA VAL A 221 8.88 -0.14 19.77
C VAL A 221 8.07 1.13 19.50
N VAL A 222 8.17 2.08 20.43
CA VAL A 222 7.34 3.30 20.52
C VAL A 222 7.30 4.15 19.23
N ASP A 223 8.37 4.16 18.43
CA ASP A 223 8.43 4.92 17.19
C ASP A 223 8.30 4.05 15.91
N GLN A 224 8.14 2.73 16.03
CA GLN A 224 8.01 1.85 14.87
C GLN A 224 6.59 1.91 14.32
N ALA A 225 6.49 2.13 13.01
CA ALA A 225 5.26 1.93 12.25
C ALA A 225 5.58 1.40 10.86
N GLY A 226 4.58 0.82 10.21
CA GLY A 226 4.70 0.27 8.88
C GLY A 226 3.39 0.29 8.12
N TYR A 227 3.42 -0.34 6.95
CA TYR A 227 2.29 -0.42 6.04
C TYR A 227 2.18 -1.85 5.53
N MET A 228 0.96 -2.39 5.51
CA MET A 228 0.67 -3.62 4.77
C MET A 228 0.62 -3.32 3.27
N ASN A 229 0.74 -4.33 2.41
CA ASN A 229 0.43 -4.21 0.99
C ASN A 229 -1.04 -4.61 0.70
N LYS A 230 -1.50 -4.41 -0.53
CA LYS A 230 -2.89 -4.66 -0.95
C LYS A 230 -3.28 -6.12 -0.84
N ASP A 231 -2.38 -7.03 -1.22
CA ASP A 231 -2.64 -8.47 -1.16
C ASP A 231 -2.56 -9.05 0.27
N LYS A 232 -2.35 -8.20 1.29
CA LYS A 232 -2.30 -8.55 2.72
C LYS A 232 -1.29 -9.65 3.05
N ASN A 233 -0.22 -9.75 2.23
CA ASN A 233 0.79 -10.80 2.25
C ASN A 233 2.23 -10.27 2.49
N ALA A 234 2.41 -8.96 2.52
CA ALA A 234 3.66 -8.29 2.85
C ALA A 234 3.43 -7.08 3.78
N ILE A 235 4.39 -6.82 4.66
CA ILE A 235 4.44 -5.61 5.52
C ILE A 235 5.83 -5.02 5.42
N VAL A 236 5.94 -3.69 5.35
CA VAL A 236 7.21 -2.99 5.53
C VAL A 236 7.09 -1.94 6.63
N SER A 237 7.99 -2.00 7.61
CA SER A 237 8.05 -1.05 8.74
C SER A 237 9.44 -0.48 8.96
N THR A 238 9.48 0.71 9.56
CA THR A 238 10.71 1.38 10.03
C THR A 238 10.51 1.93 11.43
N GLY A 239 11.57 1.88 12.23
CA GLY A 239 11.60 2.34 13.63
C GLY A 239 13.02 2.36 14.18
N THR A 240 13.16 2.77 15.43
CA THR A 240 14.44 2.89 16.15
C THR A 240 14.50 1.89 17.30
N ALA A 241 15.53 1.05 17.33
CA ALA A 241 15.77 0.12 18.42
C ALA A 241 16.23 0.85 19.70
N SER A 242 16.20 0.15 20.84
CA SER A 242 16.51 0.69 22.16
C SER A 242 17.98 1.13 22.35
N ASP A 243 18.88 0.73 21.45
CA ASP A 243 20.28 1.18 21.35
C ASP A 243 20.47 2.39 20.41
N ALA A 244 19.37 3.01 19.95
CA ALA A 244 19.32 4.04 18.91
C ALA A 244 19.73 3.60 17.49
N THR A 245 19.80 2.29 17.21
CA THR A 245 19.99 1.76 15.85
C THR A 245 18.69 1.84 15.04
N TYR A 246 18.76 2.37 13.82
CA TYR A 246 17.60 2.48 12.92
C TYR A 246 17.38 1.18 12.14
N GLN A 247 16.16 0.67 12.15
CA GLN A 247 15.78 -0.61 11.54
C GLN A 247 14.78 -0.43 10.40
N LYS A 248 14.88 -1.30 9.39
CA LYS A 248 13.81 -1.56 8.41
C LYS A 248 13.52 -3.06 8.41
N LYS A 249 12.26 -3.41 8.68
CA LYS A 249 11.76 -4.79 8.72
C LYS A 249 10.83 -5.00 7.52
N MET A 250 11.01 -6.11 6.80
CA MET A 250 10.14 -6.53 5.70
C MET A 250 9.61 -7.93 6.04
N PHE A 251 8.30 -8.03 6.22
CA PHE A 251 7.59 -9.26 6.57
C PHE A 251 6.95 -9.83 5.30
N ILE A 252 7.01 -11.14 5.15
CA ILE A 252 6.33 -11.93 4.11
C ILE A 252 5.45 -12.96 4.80
N LYS A 253 4.16 -12.98 4.48
CA LYS A 253 3.19 -13.92 5.05
C LYS A 253 3.40 -15.30 4.44
N LYS A 254 3.48 -16.33 5.29
CA LYS A 254 3.49 -17.73 4.84
C LYS A 254 2.05 -18.18 4.65
N ASP A 255 1.71 -18.55 3.41
CA ASP A 255 0.51 -19.32 3.12
C ASP A 255 0.83 -20.83 3.23
N PRO A 256 0.21 -21.58 4.16
CA PRO A 256 0.43 -23.02 4.29
C PRO A 256 -0.20 -23.86 3.15
N ALA A 257 -1.03 -23.26 2.29
CA ALA A 257 -1.59 -23.92 1.10
C ALA A 257 -0.68 -23.81 -0.14
N VAL A 258 0.27 -22.85 -0.15
CA VAL A 258 1.24 -22.69 -1.25
C VAL A 258 2.48 -23.52 -0.99
N THR A 259 2.84 -24.35 -1.97
CA THR A 259 4.12 -25.07 -2.01
C THR A 259 5.06 -24.46 -3.03
N PHE A 260 6.35 -24.48 -2.71
CA PHE A 260 7.42 -23.90 -3.51
C PHE A 260 8.35 -24.97 -4.10
N SER A 261 8.95 -24.63 -5.24
CA SER A 261 9.83 -25.48 -6.05
C SER A 261 10.82 -24.61 -6.84
N THR A 262 11.96 -25.14 -7.28
CA THR A 262 12.96 -24.32 -8.00
C THR A 262 12.44 -23.77 -9.34
N ASP A 263 11.44 -24.44 -9.94
CA ASP A 263 10.72 -23.96 -11.12
C ASP A 263 10.09 -22.57 -10.90
N ASP A 264 9.73 -22.23 -9.66
CA ASP A 264 9.11 -20.95 -9.30
C ASP A 264 10.10 -19.76 -9.43
N PHE A 265 11.41 -20.01 -9.45
CA PHE A 265 12.41 -19.00 -9.80
C PHE A 265 12.37 -18.60 -11.29
N ALA A 266 11.82 -19.43 -12.18
CA ALA A 266 12.05 -19.30 -13.61
C ALA A 266 11.53 -17.97 -14.18
N GLY A 267 12.43 -17.16 -14.74
CA GLY A 267 12.07 -15.89 -15.40
C GLY A 267 13.12 -14.78 -15.24
N THR A 268 12.69 -13.55 -15.49
CA THR A 268 13.49 -12.34 -15.30
C THR A 268 13.11 -11.67 -13.99
N TRP A 269 14.11 -11.20 -13.24
CA TRP A 269 13.93 -10.54 -11.96
C TRP A 269 14.74 -9.25 -11.90
N TYR A 270 14.14 -8.17 -11.42
CA TYR A 270 14.83 -6.95 -11.03
C TYR A 270 15.16 -6.98 -9.54
N ALA A 271 16.38 -6.60 -9.17
CA ALA A 271 16.86 -6.62 -7.80
C ALA A 271 17.24 -5.21 -7.32
N SER A 272 16.66 -4.79 -6.20
CA SER A 272 17.03 -3.59 -5.45
C SER A 272 17.80 -4.02 -4.20
N PHE A 273 19.12 -3.79 -4.18
CA PHE A 273 20.03 -4.10 -3.08
C PHE A 273 20.34 -2.86 -2.25
N PHE A 274 20.39 -3.01 -0.92
CA PHE A 274 20.80 -1.98 0.02
C PHE A 274 21.81 -2.52 1.02
N ARG A 275 22.88 -1.76 1.27
CA ARG A 275 24.06 -2.19 2.04
C ARG A 275 24.34 -1.26 3.22
N THR A 276 24.65 -1.85 4.37
CA THR A 276 25.12 -1.16 5.58
C THR A 276 26.40 -1.83 6.12
N GLY A 277 26.98 -1.30 7.19
CA GLY A 277 28.28 -1.75 7.70
C GLY A 277 29.45 -1.07 7.00
N SER A 278 30.49 -1.82 6.62
CA SER A 278 31.79 -1.27 6.19
C SER A 278 31.80 -0.58 4.82
N ALA A 279 30.90 -0.97 3.91
CA ALA A 279 30.74 -0.38 2.58
C ALA A 279 29.24 -0.08 2.31
N PRO A 280 28.70 1.01 2.89
CA PRO A 280 27.31 1.37 2.71
C PRO A 280 27.03 1.85 1.27
N GLY A 281 25.85 1.53 0.75
CA GLY A 281 25.51 1.81 -0.65
C GLY A 281 24.22 1.13 -1.10
N TRP A 282 23.95 1.18 -2.40
CA TRP A 282 22.91 0.40 -3.06
C TRP A 282 23.43 -0.21 -4.37
N CYS A 283 22.77 -1.25 -4.87
CA CYS A 283 22.92 -1.72 -6.25
C CYS A 283 21.55 -2.04 -6.85
N ARG A 284 21.46 -1.90 -8.17
CA ARG A 284 20.30 -2.26 -9.00
C ARG A 284 20.79 -3.26 -10.02
N SER A 285 20.16 -4.42 -10.09
CA SER A 285 20.60 -5.48 -11.02
C SER A 285 19.40 -6.13 -11.71
N LYS A 286 19.65 -6.71 -12.88
CA LYS A 286 18.71 -7.59 -13.58
C LYS A 286 19.29 -8.99 -13.58
N TYR A 287 18.42 -9.97 -13.33
CA TYR A 287 18.77 -11.38 -13.34
C TYR A 287 17.87 -12.14 -14.29
N THR A 288 18.44 -13.13 -14.96
CA THR A 288 17.68 -14.24 -15.53
C THR A 288 17.94 -15.46 -14.67
N ILE A 289 16.88 -16.06 -14.13
CA ILE A 289 16.97 -17.22 -13.25
C ILE A 289 16.24 -18.40 -13.91
N SER A 290 16.91 -19.55 -13.90
CA SER A 290 16.40 -20.80 -14.48
C SER A 290 15.57 -21.61 -13.48
N ALA A 291 14.79 -22.56 -13.99
CA ALA A 291 14.00 -23.51 -13.18
C ALA A 291 14.85 -24.42 -12.27
N VAL A 292 16.17 -24.50 -12.48
CA VAL A 292 17.12 -25.21 -11.61
C VAL A 292 17.84 -24.28 -10.63
N GLY A 293 17.40 -23.02 -10.52
CA GLY A 293 17.95 -22.03 -9.59
C GLY A 293 19.27 -21.37 -10.02
N LEU A 294 19.83 -21.69 -11.19
CA LEU A 294 20.97 -20.94 -11.73
C LEU A 294 20.51 -19.53 -12.10
N ALA A 295 21.16 -18.52 -11.50
CA ALA A 295 20.88 -17.10 -11.64
C ALA A 295 22.06 -16.38 -12.31
N GLU A 296 21.84 -15.90 -13.53
CA GLU A 296 22.76 -15.05 -14.29
C GLU A 296 22.43 -13.58 -14.04
N MET A 297 23.42 -12.78 -13.63
CA MET A 297 23.28 -11.32 -13.52
C MET A 297 23.56 -10.68 -14.90
N THR A 298 22.53 -10.13 -15.54
CA THR A 298 22.59 -9.61 -16.91
C THR A 298 22.78 -8.09 -16.98
N GLU A 299 22.33 -7.35 -15.96
CA GLU A 299 22.58 -5.91 -15.79
C GLU A 299 23.00 -5.63 -14.34
N ASN A 300 23.91 -4.67 -14.12
CA ASN A 300 24.22 -4.15 -12.78
C ASN A 300 24.62 -2.67 -12.81
N LEU A 301 24.21 -1.94 -11.79
CA LEU A 301 24.66 -0.59 -11.46
C LEU A 301 24.65 -0.42 -9.94
N CYS A 302 25.80 -0.07 -9.36
CA CYS A 302 25.94 0.24 -7.93
C CYS A 302 26.15 1.74 -7.69
N SER A 303 25.96 2.17 -6.44
CA SER A 303 26.05 3.58 -6.00
C SER A 303 27.47 4.19 -6.07
N ASP A 304 28.49 3.37 -6.32
CA ASP A 304 29.87 3.75 -6.62
C ASP A 304 30.15 3.89 -8.13
N GLY A 305 29.14 3.66 -8.98
CA GLY A 305 29.26 3.61 -10.44
C GLY A 305 29.72 2.25 -10.99
N SER A 306 29.90 1.23 -10.15
CA SER A 306 30.29 -0.10 -10.60
C SER A 306 29.18 -0.79 -11.39
N THR A 307 29.53 -1.31 -12.57
CA THR A 307 28.66 -2.13 -13.42
C THR A 307 29.18 -3.56 -13.56
N VAL A 308 29.99 -4.02 -12.60
CA VAL A 308 30.57 -5.38 -12.63
C VAL A 308 29.45 -6.41 -12.43
N LEU A 309 29.31 -7.32 -13.39
CA LEU A 309 28.42 -8.46 -13.27
C LEU A 309 29.07 -9.53 -12.38
N LEU A 310 28.29 -10.16 -11.51
CA LEU A 310 28.74 -11.32 -10.73
C LEU A 310 28.70 -12.59 -11.60
N PRO A 311 29.56 -13.59 -11.34
CA PRO A 311 29.43 -14.90 -11.94
C PRO A 311 28.06 -15.54 -11.64
N GLU A 312 27.63 -16.46 -12.50
CA GLU A 312 26.43 -17.28 -12.28
C GLU A 312 26.48 -17.93 -10.89
N THR A 313 25.34 -17.94 -10.19
CA THR A 313 25.21 -18.52 -8.86
C THR A 313 23.99 -19.43 -8.78
N THR A 314 24.06 -20.48 -7.96
CA THR A 314 22.93 -21.38 -7.71
C THR A 314 22.14 -20.89 -6.49
N LEU A 315 20.88 -20.53 -6.70
CA LEU A 315 19.89 -20.36 -5.65
C LEU A 315 19.24 -21.71 -5.32
N THR A 316 18.86 -21.93 -4.07
CA THR A 316 18.01 -23.05 -3.68
C THR A 316 16.73 -22.56 -3.00
N LEU A 317 15.66 -23.34 -3.12
CA LEU A 317 14.33 -23.03 -2.57
C LEU A 317 13.79 -24.25 -1.82
N SER A 318 13.40 -24.07 -0.56
CA SER A 318 12.66 -25.10 0.18
C SER A 318 11.19 -25.11 -0.23
N SER A 319 10.50 -26.21 0.08
CA SER A 319 9.03 -26.34 -0.04
C SER A 319 8.25 -25.25 0.70
N ASP A 320 8.86 -24.66 1.72
CA ASP A 320 8.31 -23.65 2.62
C ASP A 320 8.65 -22.21 2.19
N GLY A 321 9.24 -22.02 1.01
CA GLY A 321 9.54 -20.71 0.44
C GLY A 321 10.87 -20.10 0.89
N ILE A 322 11.73 -20.85 1.61
CA ILE A 322 13.03 -20.35 2.07
C ILE A 322 14.02 -20.36 0.90
N VAL A 323 14.45 -19.18 0.47
CA VAL A 323 15.45 -18.96 -0.57
C VAL A 323 16.83 -18.94 0.07
N THR A 324 17.81 -19.68 -0.46
CA THR A 324 19.22 -19.60 -0.03
C THR A 324 20.13 -19.26 -1.22
N ALA A 325 21.12 -18.39 -0.98
CA ALA A 325 22.06 -17.86 -1.96
C ALA A 325 23.49 -17.84 -1.38
N ILE A 326 24.50 -17.57 -2.22
CA ILE A 326 25.86 -17.33 -1.72
C ILE A 326 25.86 -16.05 -0.87
N GLY A 327 26.22 -16.18 0.42
CA GLY A 327 26.30 -15.08 1.37
C GLY A 327 24.97 -14.64 1.99
N GLY A 328 23.83 -15.28 1.68
CA GLY A 328 22.53 -14.84 2.20
C GLY A 328 21.40 -15.87 2.09
N GLN A 329 20.29 -15.56 2.75
CA GLN A 329 19.07 -16.36 2.76
C GLN A 329 17.86 -15.44 2.96
N GLY A 330 16.69 -15.89 2.53
CA GLY A 330 15.47 -15.09 2.49
C GLY A 330 14.23 -15.93 2.26
N TYR A 331 13.18 -15.26 1.83
CA TYR A 331 11.84 -15.82 1.68
C TYR A 331 11.21 -15.36 0.36
N MET A 332 10.58 -16.28 -0.36
CA MET A 332 9.70 -15.99 -1.49
C MET A 332 8.26 -15.78 -0.99
N ALA A 333 7.56 -14.80 -1.57
CA ALA A 333 6.15 -14.56 -1.25
C ALA A 333 5.23 -15.62 -1.90
N PRO A 334 4.02 -15.88 -1.34
CA PRO A 334 3.09 -16.88 -1.87
C PRO A 334 2.66 -16.67 -3.33
N ASP A 335 2.70 -15.42 -3.81
CA ASP A 335 2.41 -15.06 -5.20
C ASP A 335 3.52 -15.45 -6.19
N LYS A 336 4.71 -15.78 -5.69
CA LYS A 336 5.92 -16.14 -6.44
C LYS A 336 6.42 -15.02 -7.36
N ASN A 337 6.14 -13.75 -7.04
CA ASN A 337 6.65 -12.58 -7.77
C ASN A 337 7.59 -11.68 -6.93
N LEU A 338 7.74 -11.98 -5.64
CA LEU A 338 8.61 -11.27 -4.72
C LEU A 338 9.53 -12.25 -3.96
N MET A 339 10.81 -11.89 -3.82
CA MET A 339 11.71 -12.50 -2.84
C MET A 339 12.43 -11.43 -2.03
N ILE A 340 12.51 -11.60 -0.71
CA ILE A 340 13.29 -10.74 0.19
C ILE A 340 14.43 -11.56 0.80
N LEU A 341 15.68 -11.14 0.58
CA LEU A 341 16.89 -11.82 1.08
C LEU A 341 17.75 -10.90 1.96
N THR A 342 18.25 -11.43 3.07
CA THR A 342 19.31 -10.81 3.89
C THR A 342 20.57 -11.66 3.95
N GLY A 343 21.71 -11.01 4.11
CA GLY A 343 23.02 -11.67 4.15
C GLY A 343 24.16 -10.69 4.37
N ASP A 344 25.37 -11.22 4.47
CA ASP A 344 26.59 -10.41 4.57
C ASP A 344 27.74 -11.00 3.76
N ILE A 345 28.59 -10.10 3.26
CA ILE A 345 29.83 -10.44 2.59
C ILE A 345 30.92 -9.55 3.19
N ALA A 346 31.86 -10.16 3.91
CA ALA A 346 33.03 -9.48 4.50
C ALA A 346 32.70 -8.24 5.38
N GLY A 347 31.61 -8.29 6.16
CA GLY A 347 31.19 -7.18 7.04
C GLY A 347 30.40 -6.07 6.34
N VAL A 348 29.99 -6.29 5.09
CA VAL A 348 28.95 -5.53 4.41
C VAL A 348 27.64 -6.29 4.58
N TYR A 349 26.72 -5.75 5.39
CA TYR A 349 25.39 -6.32 5.58
C TYR A 349 24.47 -5.86 4.46
N GLN A 350 23.65 -6.74 3.92
CA GLN A 350 22.80 -6.46 2.77
C GLN A 350 21.37 -6.93 2.99
N ILE A 351 20.41 -6.14 2.52
CA ILE A 351 19.05 -6.59 2.22
C ILE A 351 18.76 -6.39 0.73
N SER A 352 17.94 -7.28 0.20
CA SER A 352 17.70 -7.42 -1.24
C SER A 352 16.22 -7.66 -1.46
N ALA A 353 15.57 -6.85 -2.30
CA ALA A 353 14.23 -7.13 -2.80
C ALA A 353 14.34 -7.50 -4.29
N PHE A 354 13.91 -8.71 -4.63
CA PHE A 354 13.82 -9.21 -6.00
C PHE A 354 12.35 -9.18 -6.42
N THR A 355 12.07 -8.52 -7.54
CA THR A 355 10.73 -8.35 -8.11
C THR A 355 10.70 -8.99 -9.49
N ARG A 356 9.77 -9.93 -9.70
CA ARG A 356 9.64 -10.68 -10.96
C ARG A 356 9.06 -9.80 -12.06
N VAL A 357 9.59 -9.97 -13.27
CA VAL A 357 9.00 -9.42 -14.49
C VAL A 357 8.09 -10.48 -15.10
N ASP A 358 6.78 -10.24 -15.06
CA ASP A 358 5.81 -11.02 -15.84
C ASP A 358 5.52 -10.30 -17.16
N GLY A 359 5.84 -10.95 -18.29
CA GLY A 359 5.58 -10.42 -19.62
C GLY A 359 4.10 -10.36 -20.01
N ALA A 360 3.20 -10.97 -19.24
CA ALA A 360 1.76 -10.83 -19.39
C ALA A 360 1.19 -9.57 -18.71
N VAL A 361 1.91 -8.97 -17.76
CA VAL A 361 1.47 -7.79 -17.02
C VAL A 361 2.16 -6.53 -17.54
N THR A 362 1.35 -5.57 -17.98
CA THR A 362 1.83 -4.26 -18.46
C THR A 362 1.52 -3.16 -17.45
N PHE A 363 2.42 -2.19 -17.36
CA PHE A 363 2.36 -1.07 -16.43
C PHE A 363 2.26 0.28 -17.15
N SER A 364 1.64 1.25 -16.49
CA SER A 364 1.28 2.56 -17.02
C SER A 364 1.14 3.60 -15.91
N VAL A 365 1.45 4.86 -16.20
CA VAL A 365 1.42 5.93 -15.18
C VAL A 365 0.00 6.15 -14.64
N GLY A 366 -0.96 6.43 -15.54
CA GLY A 366 -2.30 6.84 -15.17
C GLY A 366 -3.19 5.76 -14.55
N ALA A 367 -2.87 4.46 -14.70
CA ALA A 367 -3.65 3.36 -14.15
C ALA A 367 -2.91 2.56 -13.06
N ASP A 368 -1.59 2.68 -12.91
CA ASP A 368 -0.84 1.86 -11.93
C ASP A 368 -0.08 2.71 -10.91
N LEU A 369 0.49 3.86 -11.30
CA LEU A 369 1.09 4.81 -10.35
C LEU A 369 0.05 5.72 -9.68
N ALA A 370 -1.00 6.12 -10.39
CA ALA A 370 -2.01 7.05 -9.87
C ALA A 370 -2.71 6.51 -8.61
N GLY A 371 -2.75 7.31 -7.54
CA GLY A 371 -3.27 6.93 -6.21
C GLY A 371 -2.42 7.42 -5.05
N THR A 372 -2.80 7.04 -3.83
CA THR A 372 -2.03 7.37 -2.62
C THR A 372 -1.05 6.24 -2.30
N TRP A 373 0.17 6.59 -1.89
CA TRP A 373 1.25 5.66 -1.56
C TRP A 373 1.86 6.00 -0.20
N TYR A 374 2.30 4.98 0.55
CA TYR A 374 3.05 5.12 1.79
C TYR A 374 4.48 4.59 1.61
N ALA A 375 5.47 5.44 1.83
CA ALA A 375 6.88 5.11 1.76
C ALA A 375 7.46 4.79 3.15
N SER A 376 8.15 3.67 3.26
CA SER A 376 9.04 3.30 4.38
C SER A 376 10.50 3.33 3.90
N THR A 377 11.25 4.34 4.31
CA THR A 377 12.63 4.60 3.85
C THR A 377 13.64 4.45 4.98
N ILE A 378 14.73 3.72 4.71
CA ILE A 378 15.93 3.69 5.56
C ILE A 378 17.11 4.32 4.82
N PHE A 379 17.97 5.02 5.57
CA PHE A 379 19.10 5.79 5.06
C PHE A 379 20.41 5.33 5.71
N VAL A 380 21.51 5.42 4.98
CA VAL A 380 22.87 5.16 5.47
C VAL A 380 23.86 6.04 4.69
N GLY A 381 25.09 6.22 5.17
CA GLY A 381 26.10 7.09 4.54
C GLY A 381 26.46 8.26 5.46
N THR A 382 26.41 9.51 4.97
CA THR A 382 26.69 10.72 5.77
C THR A 382 25.80 10.86 7.02
N GLN A 383 24.61 10.27 7.00
CA GLN A 383 23.72 10.13 8.16
C GLN A 383 22.89 8.86 8.00
N SER A 384 22.81 8.05 9.05
CA SER A 384 21.79 7.00 9.15
C SER A 384 20.52 7.59 9.79
N GLN A 385 19.35 7.20 9.30
CA GLN A 385 18.03 7.61 9.79
C GLN A 385 16.96 6.72 9.12
N TRP A 386 15.70 6.84 9.53
CA TRP A 386 14.57 6.39 8.73
C TRP A 386 13.56 7.53 8.53
N CYS A 387 12.72 7.42 7.50
CA CYS A 387 11.57 8.30 7.29
C CYS A 387 10.36 7.49 6.82
N ARG A 388 9.17 7.90 7.25
CA ARG A 388 7.87 7.50 6.71
C ARG A 388 7.28 8.68 5.96
N SER A 389 6.74 8.47 4.77
CA SER A 389 6.15 9.55 3.97
C SER A 389 4.88 9.09 3.26
N LYS A 390 3.92 9.99 3.05
CA LYS A 390 2.72 9.76 2.25
C LYS A 390 2.81 10.57 0.97
N TYR A 391 2.60 9.93 -0.16
CA TYR A 391 2.53 10.58 -1.46
C TYR A 391 1.12 10.44 -2.04
N VAL A 392 0.65 11.48 -2.73
CA VAL A 392 -0.50 11.39 -3.63
C VAL A 392 0.04 11.58 -5.04
N VAL A 393 -0.22 10.59 -5.91
CA VAL A 393 0.26 10.57 -7.30
C VAL A 393 -0.95 10.76 -8.22
N ASP A 394 -0.89 11.74 -9.11
CA ASP A 394 -1.95 11.99 -10.08
C ASP A 394 -1.86 11.07 -11.32
N SER A 395 -2.80 11.21 -12.25
CA SER A 395 -2.82 10.41 -13.50
C SER A 395 -1.79 10.83 -14.54
N GLY A 396 -1.12 11.98 -14.36
CA GLY A 396 0.07 12.39 -15.09
C GLY A 396 1.38 11.88 -14.50
N GLY A 397 1.35 11.33 -13.28
CA GLY A 397 2.51 10.84 -12.53
C GLY A 397 3.13 11.87 -11.58
N ILE A 398 2.51 13.04 -11.40
CA ILE A 398 2.99 14.05 -10.45
C ILE A 398 2.73 13.53 -9.03
N ALA A 399 3.80 13.36 -8.26
CA ALA A 399 3.80 12.84 -6.90
C ALA A 399 4.01 13.97 -5.89
N THR A 400 2.94 14.34 -5.19
CA THR A 400 2.97 15.32 -4.09
C THR A 400 3.22 14.62 -2.76
N MET A 401 4.24 15.05 -2.02
CA MET A 401 4.49 14.58 -0.66
C MET A 401 3.50 15.26 0.31
N ALA A 402 2.46 14.53 0.73
CA ALA A 402 1.41 15.04 1.60
C ALA A 402 1.80 15.04 3.08
N GLU A 403 2.55 14.02 3.51
CA GLU A 403 3.01 13.85 4.90
C GLU A 403 4.45 13.31 4.90
N ASN A 404 5.27 13.73 5.86
CA ASN A 404 6.62 13.19 6.07
C ASN A 404 6.95 13.18 7.57
N PHE A 405 7.62 12.12 8.05
CA PHE A 405 8.06 11.96 9.43
C PHE A 405 9.39 11.19 9.47
N CYS A 406 10.47 11.86 9.88
CA CYS A 406 11.81 11.27 9.96
C CYS A 406 12.29 11.10 11.40
N SER A 407 13.13 10.09 11.66
CA SER A 407 13.70 9.81 12.99
C SER A 407 14.64 10.89 13.55
N ASN A 408 14.95 11.92 12.75
CA ASN A 408 15.69 13.11 13.16
C ASN A 408 14.78 14.30 13.54
N GLY A 409 13.45 14.13 13.53
CA GLY A 409 12.47 15.17 13.83
C GLY A 409 12.09 16.08 12.64
N SER A 410 12.67 15.88 11.45
CA SER A 410 12.20 16.53 10.22
C SER A 410 10.82 15.98 9.84
N ASN A 411 9.92 16.91 9.51
CA ASN A 411 8.62 16.64 8.91
C ASN A 411 8.47 17.44 7.60
N ASP A 412 9.61 17.80 6.99
CA ASP A 412 9.66 18.67 5.83
C ASP A 412 9.08 17.95 4.61
N VAL A 413 8.05 18.54 3.99
CA VAL A 413 7.54 18.05 2.71
C VAL A 413 8.40 18.58 1.56
N GLY A 414 8.85 17.67 0.69
CA GLY A 414 9.63 18.02 -0.49
C GLY A 414 8.79 18.71 -1.58
N PRO A 415 9.42 19.28 -2.61
CA PRO A 415 8.71 19.67 -3.83
C PRO A 415 8.10 18.44 -4.51
N ASP A 416 7.06 18.67 -5.31
CA ASP A 416 6.49 17.66 -6.20
C ASP A 416 7.56 17.10 -7.18
N PHE A 417 7.43 15.84 -7.56
CA PHE A 417 8.26 15.22 -8.59
C PHE A 417 7.45 14.33 -9.53
N THR A 418 7.91 14.20 -10.77
CA THR A 418 7.28 13.43 -11.84
C THR A 418 7.78 11.99 -11.81
N LEU A 419 6.89 11.05 -11.46
CA LEU A 419 7.12 9.62 -11.63
C LEU A 419 6.80 9.16 -13.05
N SER A 420 7.63 8.26 -13.57
CA SER A 420 7.31 7.47 -14.77
C SER A 420 7.48 5.98 -14.49
N ILE A 421 6.69 5.15 -15.17
CA ILE A 421 6.80 3.69 -15.13
C ILE A 421 6.89 3.14 -16.56
N SER A 422 7.85 2.25 -16.79
CA SER A 422 7.98 1.49 -18.04
C SER A 422 7.01 0.32 -18.08
N SER A 423 6.78 -0.25 -19.27
CA SER A 423 5.93 -1.44 -19.44
C SER A 423 6.43 -2.70 -18.69
N GLU A 424 7.68 -2.72 -18.22
CA GLU A 424 8.26 -3.80 -17.39
C GLU A 424 8.24 -3.48 -15.88
N GLY A 425 7.49 -2.46 -15.44
CA GLY A 425 7.35 -2.12 -14.01
C GLY A 425 8.51 -1.34 -13.40
N LYS A 426 9.59 -1.06 -14.13
CA LYS A 426 10.66 -0.14 -13.69
C LYS A 426 10.12 1.28 -13.57
N VAL A 427 10.26 1.86 -12.37
CA VAL A 427 9.81 3.20 -11.96
C VAL A 427 11.02 4.14 -11.81
N THR A 428 10.88 5.39 -12.23
CA THR A 428 11.88 6.46 -12.05
C THR A 428 11.22 7.78 -11.66
N ALA A 429 11.94 8.66 -10.95
CA ALA A 429 11.52 10.05 -10.71
C ALA A 429 12.45 11.02 -11.46
N ALA A 430 11.91 12.02 -12.16
CA ALA A 430 12.70 12.87 -13.06
C ALA A 430 13.61 13.87 -12.33
N GLU A 431 13.11 14.45 -11.25
CA GLU A 431 13.75 15.48 -10.41
C GLU A 431 14.70 14.84 -9.38
N LEU A 432 14.53 13.54 -9.13
CA LEU A 432 15.42 12.69 -8.33
C LEU A 432 16.18 11.76 -9.28
N ALA A 433 17.10 12.32 -10.07
CA ALA A 433 17.74 11.65 -11.22
C ALA A 433 18.46 10.32 -10.93
N ASP A 434 18.73 10.01 -9.66
CA ASP A 434 19.23 8.71 -9.18
C ASP A 434 18.20 7.98 -8.29
N GLN A 435 16.90 8.10 -8.57
CA GLN A 435 15.87 7.26 -7.95
C GLN A 435 15.26 6.32 -8.98
N VAL A 436 15.50 5.01 -8.76
CA VAL A 436 14.96 3.93 -9.57
C VAL A 436 14.40 2.87 -8.64
N GLY A 437 13.23 2.33 -8.97
CA GLY A 437 12.66 1.16 -8.33
C GLY A 437 11.90 0.28 -9.30
N TYR A 438 11.31 -0.79 -8.77
CA TYR A 438 10.56 -1.76 -9.53
C TYR A 438 9.24 -2.06 -8.83
N MET A 439 8.13 -1.94 -9.55
CA MET A 439 6.79 -2.28 -9.09
C MET A 439 6.56 -3.80 -9.21
N ASN A 440 5.90 -4.41 -8.24
CA ASN A 440 5.52 -5.82 -8.29
C ASN A 440 4.35 -6.09 -9.24
N VAL A 441 4.14 -7.36 -9.57
CA VAL A 441 3.10 -7.83 -10.49
C VAL A 441 1.69 -7.46 -10.00
N SER A 442 1.45 -7.45 -8.68
CA SER A 442 0.19 -7.01 -8.05
C SER A 442 -0.05 -5.49 -8.07
N LYS A 443 0.94 -4.69 -8.51
CA LYS A 443 0.84 -3.22 -8.64
C LYS A 443 0.57 -2.45 -7.34
N ASP A 444 0.97 -3.04 -6.21
CA ASP A 444 0.73 -2.49 -4.87
C ASP A 444 2.02 -2.12 -4.11
N THR A 445 3.18 -2.52 -4.62
CA THR A 445 4.47 -2.39 -3.92
C THR A 445 5.58 -1.99 -4.89
N ILE A 446 6.36 -0.96 -4.56
CA ILE A 446 7.54 -0.50 -5.34
C ILE A 446 8.79 -0.54 -4.48
N TYR A 447 9.82 -1.30 -4.90
CA TYR A 447 11.12 -1.36 -4.21
C TYR A 447 12.17 -0.48 -4.91
N ALA A 448 12.49 0.66 -4.31
CA ALA A 448 13.37 1.67 -4.89
C ALA A 448 14.65 1.92 -4.08
N THR A 449 15.69 2.35 -4.78
CA THR A 449 16.99 2.76 -4.22
C THR A 449 17.36 4.14 -4.75
N SER A 450 18.04 4.96 -3.94
CA SER A 450 18.53 6.26 -4.40
C SER A 450 19.71 6.82 -3.62
N THR A 451 20.40 7.81 -4.21
CA THR A 451 21.41 8.64 -3.53
C THR A 451 20.91 10.08 -3.40
N SER A 452 21.01 10.68 -2.21
CA SER A 452 20.77 12.12 -2.01
C SER A 452 21.56 12.66 -0.82
N GLY A 453 22.23 13.80 -0.97
CA GLY A 453 22.97 14.46 0.12
C GLY A 453 24.11 13.62 0.74
N GLY A 454 24.70 12.69 -0.01
CA GLY A 454 25.67 11.72 0.50
C GLY A 454 25.07 10.58 1.35
N LYS A 455 23.73 10.46 1.36
CA LYS A 455 22.98 9.35 1.94
C LYS A 455 22.54 8.40 0.81
N TYR A 456 22.69 7.11 1.03
CA TYR A 456 22.08 6.05 0.25
C TYR A 456 20.75 5.66 0.90
N GLN A 457 19.73 5.37 0.09
CA GLN A 457 18.37 5.12 0.54
C GLN A 457 17.86 3.78 0.03
N PHE A 458 17.02 3.12 0.82
CA PHE A 458 16.17 2.02 0.37
C PHE A 458 14.72 2.27 0.78
N ILE A 459 13.93 2.61 -0.22
CA ILE A 459 12.54 3.03 -0.11
C ILE A 459 11.66 1.83 -0.52
N THR A 460 10.61 1.55 0.24
CA THR A 460 9.51 0.73 -0.26
C THR A 460 8.25 1.57 -0.20
N PHE A 461 7.56 1.70 -1.33
CA PHE A 461 6.24 2.31 -1.41
C PHE A 461 5.19 1.20 -1.39
N ASN A 462 4.23 1.26 -0.48
CA ASN A 462 3.05 0.40 -0.44
C ASN A 462 1.79 1.23 -0.75
N ARG A 463 0.81 0.64 -1.43
CA ARG A 463 -0.45 1.28 -1.85
C ARG A 463 -1.58 1.11 -0.83
#